data_AF-A0AAD7XIU7-F1
#
_entry.id   AF-A0AAD7XIU7-F1
#
_cell.length_a   1.000
_cell.length_b   1.000
_cell.length_c   1.000
_cell.angle_alpha   90.00
_cell.angle_beta   90.00
_cell.angle_gamma   90.00
#
_symmetry.space_group_name_H-M   'P 1'
#
loop_
_entity.id
_entity.type
_entity.pdbx_description
1 polymer ?
#
loop_
_entity_poly.entity_id
_entity_poly.type
_entity_poly.pdbx_seq_one_letter_code
_entity_poly.pdbx_strand_id
1 'polypeptide(L)'
;MSSWAEAALVADRVLAEPPRWCQRRSYGGVFGASAVATAVLHRAVGRLGRGVDWSSRVVSSINSVAILCLYRHELGSPYDAVLRNRCERDLAMVALVGYLVVDAVLSTRELVRRRRRLAGTYGDPLVLAHHLIIVVAFCVGIVARLATTYMAALLLNELSTPFVNIHALIRRGWTVRPPTVERLYVLNAAALVSTYLLSRVVWTARVVAHAAFAWASLWRVGLLVGGYRLYVLVFLSALLLGHLAINLLWFAIILRKLTSHYYYYYDAKRQKAL
;
A
#
# COMPACT_ATOMS: atom_id res chain seq x y z
N MET A 1 -5.29 16.16 32.52
CA MET A 1 -6.24 17.15 31.96
C MET A 1 -7.65 16.70 32.33
N SER A 2 -8.57 17.62 32.65
CA SER A 2 -9.98 17.25 32.84
C SER A 2 -10.57 16.78 31.51
N SER A 3 -11.52 15.84 31.56
CA SER A 3 -12.23 15.31 30.38
C SER A 3 -12.87 16.42 29.53
N TRP A 4 -13.23 17.54 30.15
CA TRP A 4 -13.82 18.70 29.48
C TRP A 4 -12.84 19.49 28.61
N ALA A 5 -11.60 19.71 29.06
CA ALA A 5 -10.58 20.40 28.25
C ALA A 5 -10.20 19.57 27.01
N GLU A 6 -10.15 18.25 27.18
CA GLU A 6 -9.90 17.30 26.09
C GLU A 6 -11.08 17.26 25.11
N ALA A 7 -12.32 17.22 25.59
CA ALA A 7 -13.52 17.29 24.76
C ALA A 7 -13.61 18.60 23.96
N ALA A 8 -13.30 19.75 24.57
CA ALA A 8 -13.29 21.05 23.89
C ALA A 8 -12.24 21.10 22.76
N LEU A 9 -11.03 20.58 23.00
CA LEU A 9 -9.98 20.47 21.98
C LEU A 9 -10.37 19.52 20.83
N VAL A 10 -11.07 18.42 21.14
CA VAL A 10 -11.62 17.53 20.12
C VAL A 10 -12.69 18.24 19.29
N ALA A 11 -13.61 18.96 19.92
CA ALA A 11 -14.68 19.69 19.24
C ALA A 11 -14.14 20.78 18.30
N ASP A 12 -13.19 21.60 18.77
CA ASP A 12 -12.54 22.65 17.96
C ASP A 12 -11.91 22.08 16.69
N ARG A 13 -11.13 21.00 16.83
CA ARG A 13 -10.47 20.35 15.69
C ARG A 13 -11.43 19.68 14.72
N VAL A 14 -12.55 19.19 15.23
CA VAL A 14 -13.62 18.60 14.43
C VAL A 14 -14.35 19.64 13.59
N LEU A 15 -14.51 20.84 14.14
CA LEU A 15 -15.22 21.96 13.51
C LEU A 15 -14.31 22.78 12.59
N ALA A 16 -12.99 22.68 12.73
CA ALA A 16 -12.03 23.36 11.88
C ALA A 16 -12.23 23.00 10.39
N GLU A 17 -12.60 24.00 9.59
CA GLU A 17 -12.68 23.84 8.15
C GLU A 17 -11.28 23.68 7.53
N PRO A 18 -11.10 22.80 6.53
CA PRO A 18 -9.82 22.69 5.86
C PRO A 18 -9.58 23.91 4.95
N PRO A 19 -8.30 24.20 4.64
CA PRO A 19 -7.94 25.26 3.71
C PRO A 19 -8.66 25.13 2.35
N ARG A 20 -8.98 26.25 1.69
CA ARG A 20 -9.74 26.28 0.42
C ARG A 20 -9.10 25.48 -0.74
N TRP A 21 -7.77 25.33 -0.75
CA TRP A 21 -7.08 24.51 -1.77
C TRP A 21 -7.24 23.00 -1.55
N CYS A 22 -7.78 22.59 -0.40
CA CYS A 22 -8.19 21.22 -0.05
C CYS A 22 -9.67 20.94 -0.37
N GLN A 23 -10.25 21.70 -1.29
CA GLN A 23 -11.62 21.48 -1.73
C GLN A 23 -11.69 20.30 -2.71
N ARG A 24 -12.84 19.61 -2.72
CA ARG A 24 -13.10 18.40 -3.51
C ARG A 24 -12.72 18.52 -4.99
N ARG A 25 -12.73 19.72 -5.57
CA ARG A 25 -12.32 19.97 -6.96
C ARG A 25 -10.84 19.63 -7.21
N SER A 26 -9.94 19.86 -6.24
CA SER A 26 -8.52 19.50 -6.40
C SER A 26 -8.31 17.98 -6.35
N TYR A 27 -9.07 17.25 -5.54
CA TYR A 27 -8.99 15.78 -5.47
C TYR A 27 -9.42 15.11 -6.78
N GLY A 28 -10.51 15.57 -7.40
CA GLY A 28 -10.94 15.05 -8.71
C GLY A 28 -9.86 15.23 -9.78
N GLY A 29 -9.23 16.41 -9.82
CA GLY A 29 -8.12 16.71 -10.73
C GLY A 29 -6.91 15.80 -10.50
N VAL A 30 -6.46 15.64 -9.25
CA VAL A 30 -5.29 14.78 -8.93
C VAL A 30 -5.58 13.31 -9.21
N PHE A 31 -6.77 12.81 -8.85
CA PHE A 31 -7.19 11.45 -9.16
C PHE A 31 -7.15 11.21 -10.68
N GLY A 32 -7.80 12.08 -11.45
CA GLY A 32 -7.86 11.97 -12.91
C GLY A 32 -6.47 12.04 -13.55
N ALA A 33 -5.65 12.99 -13.13
CA ALA A 33 -4.27 13.13 -13.61
C ALA A 33 -3.44 11.87 -13.32
N SER A 34 -3.50 11.32 -12.11
CA SER A 34 -2.79 10.08 -11.74
C SER A 34 -3.26 8.87 -12.55
N ALA A 35 -4.57 8.69 -12.70
CA ALA A 35 -5.13 7.59 -13.48
C ALA A 35 -4.74 7.70 -14.97
N VAL A 36 -4.83 8.90 -15.56
CA VAL A 36 -4.43 9.13 -16.96
C VAL A 36 -2.93 8.92 -17.14
N ALA A 37 -2.09 9.47 -16.25
CA ALA A 37 -0.63 9.29 -16.31
C ALA A 37 -0.28 7.80 -16.23
N THR A 38 -0.90 7.06 -15.31
CA THR A 38 -0.72 5.61 -15.17
C THR A 38 -1.13 4.86 -16.44
N ALA A 39 -2.29 5.17 -17.03
CA ALA A 39 -2.75 4.56 -18.27
C ALA A 39 -1.82 4.87 -19.46
N VAL A 40 -1.31 6.10 -19.57
CA VAL A 40 -0.33 6.50 -20.58
C VAL A 40 0.98 5.74 -20.40
N LEU A 41 1.49 5.64 -19.17
CA LEU A 41 2.69 4.88 -18.85
C LEU A 41 2.53 3.40 -19.22
N HIS A 42 1.39 2.77 -18.91
CA HIS A 42 1.12 1.39 -19.35
C HIS A 42 1.16 1.23 -20.87
N ARG A 43 0.60 2.18 -21.63
CA ARG A 43 0.65 2.15 -23.10
C ARG A 43 2.09 2.32 -23.60
N ALA A 44 2.84 3.28 -23.06
CA ALA A 44 4.21 3.56 -23.47
C ALA A 44 5.14 2.37 -23.16
N VAL A 45 5.10 1.87 -21.92
CA VAL A 45 5.87 0.72 -21.46
C VAL A 45 5.41 -0.55 -22.20
N GLY A 46 4.11 -0.74 -22.41
CA GLY A 46 3.56 -1.90 -23.13
C GLY A 46 4.08 -2.04 -24.57
N ARG A 47 4.42 -0.93 -25.25
CA ARG A 47 5.03 -0.95 -26.60
C ARG A 47 6.41 -1.59 -26.64
N LEU A 48 7.09 -1.74 -25.50
CA LEU A 48 8.38 -2.43 -25.40
C LEU A 48 8.26 -3.97 -25.47
N GLY A 49 7.05 -4.49 -25.75
CA GLY A 49 6.85 -5.85 -26.28
C GLY A 49 6.81 -6.98 -25.26
N ARG A 50 6.63 -6.69 -23.96
CA ARG A 50 6.77 -7.70 -22.87
C ARG A 50 5.47 -8.06 -22.14
N GLY A 51 4.33 -7.68 -22.71
CA GLY A 51 3.00 -8.02 -22.19
C GLY A 51 2.55 -7.19 -20.99
N VAL A 52 1.29 -7.39 -20.58
CA VAL A 52 0.61 -6.57 -19.56
C VAL A 52 1.27 -6.70 -18.18
N ASP A 53 1.61 -7.91 -17.75
CA ASP A 53 2.26 -8.15 -16.44
C ASP A 53 3.61 -7.42 -16.33
N TRP A 54 4.42 -7.41 -17.39
CA TRP A 54 5.67 -6.66 -17.40
C TRP A 54 5.41 -5.16 -17.28
N SER A 55 4.49 -4.64 -18.09
CA SER A 55 4.16 -3.21 -18.06
C SER A 55 3.66 -2.76 -16.69
N SER A 56 2.80 -3.56 -16.05
CA SER A 56 2.30 -3.23 -14.72
C SER A 56 3.39 -3.22 -13.66
N ARG A 57 4.31 -4.18 -13.66
CA ARG A 57 5.42 -4.20 -12.70
C ARG A 57 6.31 -2.96 -12.82
N VAL A 58 6.62 -2.53 -14.04
CA VAL A 58 7.42 -1.33 -14.26
C VAL A 58 6.65 -0.08 -13.82
N VAL A 59 5.41 0.06 -14.27
CA VAL A 59 4.56 1.23 -13.94
C VAL A 59 4.27 1.32 -12.44
N SER A 60 4.04 0.18 -11.79
CA SER A 60 3.86 0.06 -10.35
C SER A 60 5.11 0.52 -9.60
N SER A 61 6.31 0.11 -10.02
CA SER A 61 7.56 0.58 -9.42
C SER A 61 7.83 2.07 -9.62
N ILE A 62 7.43 2.65 -10.75
CA ILE A 62 7.55 4.09 -10.99
C ILE A 62 6.60 4.86 -10.06
N ASN A 63 5.34 4.43 -10.00
CA ASN A 63 4.34 5.05 -9.11
C ASN A 63 4.73 4.91 -7.64
N SER A 64 5.24 3.76 -7.21
CA SER A 64 5.68 3.55 -5.83
C SER A 64 6.77 4.56 -5.43
N VAL A 65 7.76 4.77 -6.29
CA VAL A 65 8.81 5.78 -6.04
C VAL A 65 8.23 7.19 -6.02
N ALA A 66 7.39 7.54 -7.00
CA ALA A 66 6.77 8.86 -7.07
C ALA A 66 5.94 9.18 -5.82
N ILE A 67 5.14 8.21 -5.34
CA ILE A 67 4.33 8.37 -4.13
C ILE A 67 5.19 8.50 -2.88
N LEU A 68 6.28 7.73 -2.76
CA LEU A 68 7.21 7.87 -1.63
C LEU A 68 7.90 9.24 -1.61
N CYS A 69 8.20 9.83 -2.78
CA CYS A 69 8.75 11.18 -2.86
C CYS A 69 7.75 12.26 -2.42
N LEU A 70 6.45 12.04 -2.64
CA LEU A 70 5.38 12.95 -2.20
C LEU A 70 5.01 12.75 -0.72
N TYR A 71 5.38 11.61 -0.16
CA TYR A 71 4.94 11.19 1.14
C TYR A 71 5.77 11.81 2.27
N ARG A 72 5.08 12.52 3.17
CA ARG A 72 5.62 13.01 4.44
C ARG A 72 4.80 12.46 5.59
N HIS A 73 5.48 11.89 6.59
CA HIS A 73 4.78 11.22 7.68
C HIS A 73 5.32 11.53 9.05
N GLU A 74 4.37 11.77 9.94
CA GLU A 74 4.59 11.99 11.36
C GLU A 74 3.44 11.26 12.08
N LEU A 75 3.74 10.15 12.79
CA LEU A 75 2.85 9.64 13.82
C LEU A 75 2.93 10.62 14.99
N GLY A 76 2.05 11.62 14.96
CA GLY A 76 1.87 12.54 16.08
C GLY A 76 1.11 11.90 17.23
N SER A 77 0.48 12.73 18.07
CA SER A 77 -0.39 12.24 19.13
C SER A 77 -1.52 11.35 18.58
N PRO A 78 -2.01 10.36 19.33
CA PRO A 78 -3.16 9.54 18.93
C PRO A 78 -4.38 10.35 18.47
N TYR A 79 -4.66 11.49 19.11
CA TYR A 79 -5.76 12.38 18.73
C TYR A 79 -5.50 13.14 17.43
N ASP A 80 -4.30 13.69 17.26
CA ASP A 80 -3.88 14.34 16.01
C ASP A 80 -3.94 13.34 14.85
N ALA A 81 -3.49 12.11 15.05
CA ALA A 81 -3.48 11.10 14.02
C ALA A 81 -4.89 10.78 13.48
N VAL A 82 -5.92 10.91 14.33
CA VAL A 82 -7.32 10.68 13.94
C VAL A 82 -7.96 11.92 13.36
N LEU A 83 -7.89 13.03 14.09
CA LEU A 83 -8.75 14.19 13.87
C LEU A 83 -8.09 15.23 12.98
N ARG A 84 -6.75 15.29 12.96
CA ARG A 84 -6.04 16.30 12.20
C ARG A 84 -5.89 15.83 10.77
N ASN A 85 -6.63 16.46 9.86
CA ASN A 85 -6.44 16.24 8.44
C ASN A 85 -5.35 17.16 7.87
N ARG A 86 -4.53 16.66 6.92
CA ARG A 86 -3.54 17.46 6.18
C ARG A 86 -3.74 17.22 4.69
N CYS A 87 -3.80 18.31 3.94
CA CYS A 87 -4.09 18.28 2.52
C CYS A 87 -3.08 17.50 1.69
N GLU A 88 -1.78 17.75 1.92
CA GLU A 88 -0.68 17.13 1.17
C GLU A 88 -0.76 15.61 1.24
N ARG A 89 -1.12 15.12 2.42
CA ARG A 89 -1.33 13.70 2.69
C ARG A 89 -2.52 13.14 1.91
N ASP A 90 -3.64 13.85 1.92
CA ASP A 90 -4.82 13.44 1.15
C ASP A 90 -4.52 13.45 -0.35
N LEU A 91 -3.76 14.42 -0.86
CA LEU A 91 -3.36 14.47 -2.26
C LEU A 91 -2.48 13.27 -2.64
N ALA A 92 -1.52 12.87 -1.80
CA ALA A 92 -0.71 11.67 -2.03
C ALA A 92 -1.57 10.39 -2.04
N MET A 93 -2.52 10.27 -1.11
CA MET A 93 -3.47 9.16 -1.08
C MET A 93 -4.37 9.13 -2.32
N VAL A 94 -4.91 10.28 -2.74
CA VAL A 94 -5.74 10.42 -3.96
C VAL A 94 -4.95 10.06 -5.21
N ALA A 95 -3.69 10.50 -5.29
CA ALA A 95 -2.79 10.13 -6.38
C ALA A 95 -2.57 8.61 -6.40
N LEU A 96 -2.31 7.96 -5.25
CA LEU A 96 -2.18 6.51 -5.20
C LEU A 96 -3.48 5.81 -5.61
N VAL A 97 -4.64 6.29 -5.17
CA VAL A 97 -5.95 5.73 -5.57
C VAL A 97 -6.15 5.78 -7.08
N GLY A 98 -5.79 6.89 -7.74
CA GLY A 98 -5.86 7.01 -9.20
C GLY A 98 -5.07 5.93 -9.93
N TYR A 99 -3.84 5.67 -9.47
CA TYR A 99 -3.00 4.58 -9.98
C TYR A 99 -3.61 3.20 -9.67
N LEU A 100 -3.99 2.94 -8.42
CA LEU A 100 -4.50 1.63 -7.98
C LEU A 100 -5.79 1.24 -8.68
N VAL A 101 -6.66 2.20 -9.03
CA VAL A 101 -7.88 1.94 -9.80
C VAL A 101 -7.54 1.42 -11.20
N VAL A 102 -6.56 2.03 -11.87
CA VAL A 102 -6.10 1.54 -13.19
C VAL A 102 -5.53 0.13 -13.06
N ASP A 103 -4.70 -0.10 -12.05
CA ASP A 103 -4.10 -1.41 -11.80
C ASP A 103 -5.15 -2.49 -11.44
N ALA A 104 -6.19 -2.12 -10.69
CA ALA A 104 -7.32 -3.00 -10.36
C ALA A 104 -8.14 -3.36 -11.61
N VAL A 105 -8.40 -2.39 -12.50
CA VAL A 105 -9.08 -2.65 -13.79
C VAL A 105 -8.28 -3.59 -14.67
N LEU A 106 -6.97 -3.37 -14.79
CA LEU A 106 -6.09 -4.23 -15.57
C LEU A 106 -5.97 -5.63 -14.96
N SER A 107 -5.82 -5.72 -13.64
CA SER A 107 -5.80 -7.00 -12.91
C SER A 107 -7.10 -7.78 -13.09
N THR A 108 -8.25 -7.10 -13.03
CA THR A 108 -9.57 -7.72 -13.24
C THR A 108 -9.73 -8.22 -14.67
N ARG A 109 -9.33 -7.42 -15.67
CA ARG A 109 -9.35 -7.85 -17.08
C ARG A 109 -8.49 -9.09 -17.29
N GLU A 110 -7.32 -9.15 -16.67
CA GLU A 110 -6.43 -10.31 -16.81
C GLU A 110 -6.99 -11.54 -16.09
N LEU A 111 -7.59 -11.38 -14.91
CA LEU A 111 -8.29 -12.44 -14.19
C LEU A 111 -9.45 -13.02 -15.02
N VAL A 112 -10.26 -12.15 -15.64
CA VAL A 112 -11.38 -12.56 -16.51
C VAL A 112 -10.89 -13.26 -17.78
N ARG A 113 -9.79 -12.79 -18.39
CA ARG A 113 -9.23 -13.41 -19.59
C ARG A 113 -8.59 -14.77 -19.30
N ARG A 114 -7.91 -14.91 -18.16
CA ARG A 114 -7.14 -16.10 -17.78
C ARG A 114 -7.89 -17.05 -16.87
N ARG A 115 -9.19 -17.30 -17.12
CA ARG A 115 -10.14 -18.10 -16.29
C ARG A 115 -9.63 -19.41 -15.63
N ARG A 116 -8.42 -19.91 -15.93
CA ARG A 116 -7.88 -21.19 -15.45
C ARG A 116 -6.39 -21.24 -15.03
N ARG A 117 -5.63 -20.14 -14.93
CA ARG A 117 -4.23 -20.20 -14.43
C ARG A 117 -4.06 -19.50 -13.08
N LEU A 118 -4.05 -20.34 -12.03
CA LEU A 118 -4.02 -19.98 -10.62
C LEU A 118 -2.59 -19.69 -10.11
N ALA A 119 -2.51 -18.69 -9.23
CA ALA A 119 -1.42 -18.33 -8.32
C ALA A 119 -0.16 -17.69 -8.93
N GLY A 120 0.17 -16.48 -8.48
CA GLY A 120 1.48 -15.85 -8.68
C GLY A 120 1.69 -15.09 -10.00
N THR A 121 0.62 -14.79 -10.73
CA THR A 121 0.66 -13.91 -11.92
C THR A 121 -0.20 -12.66 -11.71
N TYR A 122 0.01 -11.61 -12.50
CA TYR A 122 -0.85 -10.42 -12.50
C TYR A 122 -2.33 -10.83 -12.66
N GLY A 123 -3.20 -10.35 -11.77
CA GLY A 123 -4.58 -10.82 -11.64
C GLY A 123 -4.84 -11.83 -10.51
N ASP A 124 -3.90 -12.04 -9.59
CA ASP A 124 -4.12 -12.80 -8.35
C ASP A 124 -5.25 -12.17 -7.52
N PRO A 125 -6.31 -12.91 -7.14
CA PRO A 125 -7.41 -12.39 -6.32
C PRO A 125 -6.94 -11.71 -5.02
N LEU A 126 -5.84 -12.19 -4.43
CA LEU A 126 -5.28 -11.61 -3.23
C LEU A 126 -4.67 -10.22 -3.47
N VAL A 127 -4.06 -10.00 -4.65
CA VAL A 127 -3.55 -8.68 -5.06
C VAL A 127 -4.72 -7.73 -5.29
N LEU A 128 -5.77 -8.18 -5.95
CA LEU A 128 -6.97 -7.37 -6.17
C LEU A 128 -7.63 -6.99 -4.83
N ALA A 129 -7.78 -7.95 -3.91
CA ALA A 129 -8.32 -7.71 -2.57
C ALA A 129 -7.47 -6.68 -1.81
N HIS A 130 -6.14 -6.78 -1.87
CA HIS A 130 -5.22 -5.83 -1.26
C HIS A 130 -5.43 -4.40 -1.80
N HIS A 131 -5.50 -4.24 -3.13
CA HIS A 131 -5.73 -2.94 -3.76
C HIS A 131 -7.09 -2.35 -3.36
N LEU A 132 -8.15 -3.17 -3.37
CA LEU A 132 -9.50 -2.73 -3.01
C LEU A 132 -9.57 -2.28 -1.55
N ILE A 133 -8.94 -3.01 -0.61
CA ILE A 133 -8.88 -2.61 0.79
C ILE A 133 -8.24 -1.23 0.93
N ILE A 134 -7.11 -0.97 0.28
CA ILE A 134 -6.43 0.34 0.34
C ILE A 134 -7.28 1.44 -0.29
N VAL A 135 -7.84 1.19 -1.48
CA VAL A 135 -8.69 2.17 -2.18
C VAL A 135 -9.88 2.55 -1.31
N VAL A 136 -10.60 1.57 -0.77
CA VAL A 136 -11.76 1.81 0.09
C VAL A 136 -11.35 2.54 1.37
N ALA A 137 -10.28 2.11 2.03
CA ALA A 137 -9.79 2.73 3.25
C ALA A 137 -9.41 4.21 3.05
N PHE A 138 -8.75 4.52 1.93
CA PHE A 138 -8.34 5.88 1.58
C PHE A 138 -9.56 6.73 1.25
N CYS A 139 -10.45 6.25 0.39
CA CYS A 139 -11.67 6.96 0.02
C CYS A 139 -12.54 7.26 1.25
N VAL A 140 -12.77 6.28 2.12
CA VAL A 140 -13.56 6.47 3.34
C VAL A 140 -12.88 7.45 4.30
N GLY A 141 -11.57 7.29 4.54
CA GLY A 141 -10.81 8.19 5.40
C GLY A 141 -10.86 9.64 4.91
N ILE A 142 -10.67 9.88 3.61
CA ILE A 142 -10.71 11.22 3.01
C ILE A 142 -12.12 11.81 3.04
N VAL A 143 -13.15 11.04 2.65
CA VAL A 143 -14.55 11.52 2.62
C VAL A 143 -15.04 11.84 4.02
N ALA A 144 -14.74 10.98 5.00
CA ALA A 144 -15.10 11.21 6.40
C ALA A 144 -14.18 12.20 7.11
N ARG A 145 -13.01 12.52 6.51
CA ARG A 145 -11.93 13.33 7.10
C ARG A 145 -11.46 12.80 8.45
N LEU A 146 -11.38 11.47 8.55
CA LEU A 146 -11.01 10.77 9.78
C LEU A 146 -9.87 9.80 9.49
N ALA A 147 -8.95 9.70 10.44
CA ALA A 147 -7.87 8.72 10.44
C ALA A 147 -6.96 8.79 9.21
N THR A 148 -6.95 9.89 8.44
CA THR A 148 -6.17 10.00 7.21
C THR A 148 -4.66 9.89 7.48
N THR A 149 -4.21 10.15 8.71
CA THR A 149 -2.82 9.89 9.14
C THR A 149 -2.48 8.40 9.09
N TYR A 150 -3.37 7.55 9.62
CA TYR A 150 -3.17 6.10 9.61
C TYR A 150 -3.31 5.51 8.23
N MET A 151 -4.25 6.03 7.43
CA MET A 151 -4.42 5.57 6.05
C MET A 151 -3.18 5.91 5.23
N ALA A 152 -2.70 7.15 5.31
CA ALA A 152 -1.48 7.51 4.60
C ALA A 152 -0.24 6.81 5.16
N ALA A 153 -0.24 6.40 6.44
CA ALA A 153 0.85 5.59 6.98
C ALA A 153 1.12 4.33 6.14
N LEU A 154 0.08 3.80 5.48
CA LEU A 154 0.17 2.64 4.61
C LEU A 154 0.89 2.93 3.28
N LEU A 155 1.13 4.19 2.91
CA LEU A 155 1.92 4.56 1.73
C LEU A 155 3.37 4.06 1.83
N LEU A 156 3.92 3.89 3.05
CA LEU A 156 5.25 3.31 3.22
C LEU A 156 5.36 1.87 2.72
N ASN A 157 4.24 1.17 2.55
CA ASN A 157 4.22 -0.18 1.98
C ASN A 157 4.69 -0.20 0.53
N GLU A 158 4.67 0.93 -0.16
CA GLU A 158 5.21 1.09 -1.51
C GLU A 158 6.74 0.96 -1.55
N LEU A 159 7.44 1.05 -0.41
CA LEU A 159 8.90 0.89 -0.35
C LEU A 159 9.37 -0.48 -0.84
N SER A 160 8.59 -1.54 -0.60
CA SER A 160 8.96 -2.89 -1.04
C SER A 160 8.52 -3.21 -2.48
N THR A 161 7.65 -2.40 -3.07
CA THR A 161 7.06 -2.63 -4.41
C THR A 161 8.13 -2.79 -5.51
N PRO A 162 9.17 -1.94 -5.60
CA PRO A 162 10.23 -2.13 -6.60
C PRO A 162 10.94 -3.48 -6.50
N PHE A 163 11.25 -3.93 -5.27
CA PHE A 163 11.97 -5.18 -5.04
C PHE A 163 11.11 -6.41 -5.31
N VAL A 164 9.80 -6.35 -4.99
CA VAL A 164 8.82 -7.38 -5.36
C VAL A 164 8.76 -7.52 -6.89
N ASN A 165 8.70 -6.39 -7.60
CA ASN A 165 8.59 -6.36 -9.05
C ASN A 165 9.87 -6.83 -9.74
N ILE A 166 11.05 -6.37 -9.29
CA ILE A 166 12.35 -6.85 -9.79
C ILE A 166 12.49 -8.36 -9.57
N HIS A 167 12.14 -8.86 -8.37
CA HIS A 167 12.23 -10.29 -8.07
C HIS A 167 11.37 -11.13 -9.04
N ALA A 168 10.14 -10.67 -9.29
CA ALA A 168 9.23 -11.35 -10.22
C ALA A 168 9.73 -11.30 -11.67
N LEU A 169 10.35 -10.19 -12.08
CA LEU A 169 10.95 -10.04 -13.41
C LEU A 169 12.16 -10.98 -13.60
N ILE A 170 13.08 -11.03 -12.63
CA ILE A 170 14.24 -11.94 -12.69
C ILE A 170 13.77 -13.40 -12.80
N ARG A 171 12.79 -13.81 -11.99
CA ARG A 171 12.26 -15.19 -12.01
C ARG A 171 11.62 -15.61 -13.34
N ARG A 172 11.21 -14.64 -14.18
CA ARG A 172 10.62 -14.92 -15.50
C ARG A 172 11.62 -14.88 -16.64
N GLY A 173 12.91 -14.96 -16.33
CA GLY A 173 13.95 -15.01 -17.35
C GLY A 173 14.29 -13.63 -17.91
N TRP A 174 14.29 -12.58 -17.07
CA TRP A 174 14.97 -11.35 -17.47
C TRP A 174 16.49 -11.63 -17.49
N THR A 175 16.97 -12.07 -18.65
CA THR A 175 18.32 -12.60 -18.89
C THR A 175 19.37 -11.50 -18.86
N VAL A 176 19.97 -11.27 -17.70
CA VAL A 176 21.33 -10.71 -17.61
C VAL A 176 22.32 -11.90 -17.75
N ARG A 177 23.57 -11.66 -18.13
CA ARG A 177 24.58 -12.73 -18.32
C ARG A 177 24.98 -13.37 -16.96
N PRO A 178 25.23 -14.69 -16.88
CA PRO A 178 25.86 -15.30 -15.68
C PRO A 178 27.34 -14.86 -15.64
N PRO A 179 27.94 -14.46 -14.50
CA PRO A 179 27.58 -14.68 -13.08
C PRO A 179 26.96 -13.48 -12.32
N THR A 180 26.78 -12.31 -12.95
CA THR A 180 26.23 -11.12 -12.26
C THR A 180 24.75 -11.27 -11.86
N VAL A 181 24.00 -12.13 -12.54
CA VAL A 181 22.60 -12.47 -12.22
C VAL A 181 22.45 -13.07 -10.83
N GLU A 182 23.39 -13.94 -10.42
CA GLU A 182 23.30 -14.65 -9.14
C GLU A 182 23.41 -13.66 -7.98
N ARG A 183 24.42 -12.78 -8.02
CA ARG A 183 24.61 -11.75 -7.00
C ARG A 183 23.44 -10.77 -6.95
N LEU A 184 22.99 -10.28 -8.11
CA LEU A 184 21.85 -9.35 -8.19
C LEU A 184 20.56 -9.99 -7.67
N TYR A 185 20.33 -11.28 -7.95
CA TYR A 185 19.18 -12.01 -7.44
C TYR A 185 19.21 -12.15 -5.91
N VAL A 186 20.35 -12.52 -5.33
CA VAL A 186 20.51 -12.62 -3.87
C VAL A 186 20.35 -11.25 -3.21
N LEU A 187 21.00 -10.21 -3.74
CA LEU A 187 20.89 -8.85 -3.23
C LEU A 187 19.44 -8.35 -3.28
N ASN A 188 18.73 -8.56 -4.40
CA ASN A 188 17.33 -8.18 -4.50
C ASN A 188 16.44 -9.01 -3.58
N ALA A 189 16.71 -10.30 -3.38
CA ALA A 189 15.97 -11.13 -2.43
C ALA A 189 16.14 -10.64 -0.99
N ALA A 190 17.37 -10.28 -0.59
CA ALA A 190 17.65 -9.68 0.72
C ALA A 190 16.90 -8.34 0.87
N ALA A 191 17.03 -7.44 -0.12
CA ALA A 191 16.33 -6.16 -0.12
C ALA A 191 14.81 -6.33 -0.05
N LEU A 192 14.24 -7.29 -0.80
CA LEU A 192 12.83 -7.63 -0.76
C LEU A 192 12.41 -8.06 0.66
N VAL A 193 13.10 -9.02 1.28
CA VAL A 193 12.74 -9.50 2.63
C VAL A 193 12.82 -8.37 3.64
N SER A 194 13.92 -7.62 3.65
CA SER A 194 14.13 -6.53 4.61
C SER A 194 13.09 -5.42 4.44
N THR A 195 12.90 -4.92 3.22
CA THR A 195 11.95 -3.83 2.96
C THR A 195 10.51 -4.27 3.23
N TYR A 196 10.14 -5.50 2.88
CA TYR A 196 8.81 -6.04 3.13
C TYR A 196 8.54 -6.23 4.62
N LEU A 197 9.47 -6.82 5.37
CA LEU A 197 9.36 -6.98 6.82
C LEU A 197 9.19 -5.61 7.50
N LEU A 198 10.07 -4.65 7.19
CA LEU A 198 10.08 -3.37 7.87
C LEU A 198 8.85 -2.52 7.54
N SER A 199 8.52 -2.36 6.24
CA SER A 199 7.42 -1.48 5.82
C SER A 199 6.04 -2.13 5.94
N ARG A 200 5.88 -3.38 5.51
CA ARG A 200 4.56 -4.02 5.40
C ARG A 200 4.14 -4.81 6.62
N VAL A 201 5.09 -5.29 7.42
CA VAL A 201 4.81 -6.06 8.64
C VAL A 201 4.99 -5.19 9.87
N VAL A 202 6.24 -4.82 10.20
CA VAL A 202 6.57 -4.11 11.44
C VAL A 202 5.88 -2.75 11.49
N TRP A 203 6.01 -1.95 10.43
CA TRP A 203 5.41 -0.63 10.38
C TRP A 203 3.88 -0.68 10.35
N THR A 204 3.27 -1.54 9.53
CA THR A 204 1.80 -1.68 9.52
C THR A 204 1.27 -2.19 10.87
N ALA A 205 1.97 -3.11 11.54
CA ALA A 205 1.61 -3.54 12.91
C ALA A 205 1.71 -2.39 13.93
N ARG A 206 2.75 -1.54 13.82
CA ARG A 206 2.87 -0.33 14.63
C ARG A 206 1.70 0.63 14.39
N VAL A 207 1.29 0.84 13.14
CA VAL A 207 0.14 1.68 12.78
C VAL A 207 -1.15 1.11 13.37
N VAL A 208 -1.38 -0.20 13.27
CA VAL A 208 -2.53 -0.90 13.89
C VAL A 208 -2.54 -0.70 15.39
N ALA A 209 -1.41 -0.93 16.07
CA ALA A 209 -1.31 -0.77 17.51
C ALA A 209 -1.60 0.68 17.93
N HIS A 210 -0.99 1.66 17.25
CA HIS A 210 -1.22 3.08 17.53
C HIS A 210 -2.67 3.50 17.28
N ALA A 211 -3.30 3.00 16.22
CA ALA A 211 -4.72 3.22 15.94
C ALA A 211 -5.61 2.62 17.03
N ALA A 212 -5.31 1.41 17.51
CA ALA A 212 -6.06 0.77 18.60
C ALA A 212 -6.00 1.60 19.89
N PHE A 213 -4.82 2.13 20.25
CA PHE A 213 -4.70 3.06 21.37
C PHE A 213 -5.51 4.35 21.15
N ALA A 214 -5.46 4.93 19.95
CA ALA A 214 -6.25 6.12 19.63
C ALA A 214 -7.76 5.87 19.72
N TRP A 215 -8.25 4.71 19.27
CA TRP A 215 -9.65 4.32 19.38
C TRP A 215 -10.09 4.12 20.82
N ALA A 216 -9.27 3.48 21.65
CA ALA A 216 -9.58 3.31 23.07
C ALA A 216 -9.68 4.68 23.78
N SER A 217 -8.78 5.61 23.47
CA SER A 217 -8.80 6.98 24.01
C SER A 217 -10.03 7.76 23.51
N LEU A 218 -10.32 7.69 22.21
CA LEU A 218 -11.47 8.36 21.62
C LEU A 218 -12.80 7.74 22.03
N TRP A 219 -12.88 6.45 22.33
CA TRP A 219 -14.09 5.80 22.84
C TRP A 219 -14.54 6.44 24.17
N ARG A 220 -13.59 6.76 25.05
CA ARG A 220 -13.86 7.44 26.33
C ARG A 220 -14.44 8.85 26.15
N VAL A 221 -14.09 9.51 25.04
CA VAL A 221 -14.59 10.85 24.65
C VAL A 221 -15.78 10.74 23.67
N GLY A 222 -16.00 9.56 23.10
CA GLY A 222 -16.73 9.30 21.85
C GLY A 222 -18.23 9.40 21.94
N LEU A 223 -18.79 9.40 23.15
CA LEU A 223 -20.20 9.74 23.38
C LEU A 223 -20.53 11.18 22.95
N LEU A 224 -19.55 12.06 22.79
CA LEU A 224 -19.74 13.47 22.42
C LEU A 224 -19.54 13.76 20.92
N VAL A 225 -18.97 12.83 20.13
CA VAL A 225 -18.48 13.12 18.76
C VAL A 225 -19.41 12.59 17.65
N GLY A 226 -20.54 11.96 18.02
CA GLY A 226 -21.59 11.50 17.11
C GLY A 226 -21.38 10.06 16.59
N GLY A 227 -22.46 9.26 16.61
CA GLY A 227 -22.41 7.82 16.37
C GLY A 227 -21.86 7.41 15.00
N TYR A 228 -22.08 8.19 13.93
CA TYR A 228 -21.62 7.83 12.59
C TYR A 228 -20.08 7.72 12.48
N ARG A 229 -19.35 8.55 13.22
CA ARG A 229 -17.87 8.57 13.17
C ARG A 229 -17.30 7.32 13.79
N LEU A 230 -17.89 6.85 14.88
CA LEU A 230 -17.49 5.60 15.50
C LEU A 230 -17.62 4.42 14.53
N TYR A 231 -18.72 4.33 13.76
CA TYR A 231 -18.86 3.29 12.73
C TYR A 231 -17.79 3.40 11.65
N VAL A 232 -17.44 4.62 11.21
CA VAL A 232 -16.34 4.83 10.26
C VAL A 232 -15.01 4.34 10.84
N LEU A 233 -14.71 4.64 12.11
CA LEU A 233 -13.46 4.23 12.75
C LEU A 233 -13.36 2.72 12.93
N VAL A 234 -14.46 2.06 13.31
CA VAL A 234 -14.54 0.59 13.38
C VAL A 234 -14.32 -0.01 11.99
N PHE A 235 -14.97 0.53 10.96
CA PHE A 235 -14.81 0.07 9.59
C PHE A 235 -13.37 0.24 9.07
N LEU A 236 -12.75 1.41 9.28
CA LEU A 236 -11.35 1.65 8.92
C LEU A 236 -10.38 0.74 9.68
N SER A 237 -10.71 0.37 10.92
CA SER A 237 -9.93 -0.59 11.70
C SER A 237 -9.97 -2.00 11.10
N ALA A 238 -11.16 -2.44 10.67
CA ALA A 238 -11.31 -3.72 9.99
C ALA A 238 -10.50 -3.76 8.68
N LEU A 239 -10.50 -2.69 7.90
CA LEU A 239 -9.68 -2.58 6.68
C LEU A 239 -8.18 -2.59 6.99
N LEU A 240 -7.75 -1.88 8.02
CA LEU A 240 -6.35 -1.84 8.45
C LEU A 240 -5.84 -3.21 8.93
N LEU A 241 -6.66 -3.94 9.71
CA LEU A 241 -6.36 -5.30 10.14
C LEU A 241 -6.35 -6.27 8.95
N GLY A 242 -7.31 -6.17 8.03
CA GLY A 242 -7.33 -6.96 6.80
C GLY A 242 -6.09 -6.72 5.96
N HIS A 243 -5.64 -5.48 5.85
CA HIS A 243 -4.39 -5.12 5.16
C HIS A 243 -3.16 -5.76 5.80
N LEU A 244 -3.03 -5.68 7.13
CA LEU A 244 -1.96 -6.33 7.88
C LEU A 244 -1.98 -7.85 7.69
N ALA A 245 -3.16 -8.48 7.74
CA ALA A 245 -3.31 -9.92 7.57
C ALA A 245 -2.82 -10.39 6.19
N ILE A 246 -3.17 -9.65 5.12
CA ILE A 246 -2.67 -9.93 3.77
C ILE A 246 -1.14 -9.78 3.70
N ASN A 247 -0.57 -8.74 4.31
CA ASN A 247 0.89 -8.55 4.33
C ASN A 247 1.60 -9.67 5.09
N LEU A 248 1.07 -10.13 6.23
CA LEU A 248 1.62 -11.25 6.99
C LEU A 248 1.58 -12.54 6.17
N LEU A 249 0.46 -12.82 5.50
CA LEU A 249 0.32 -13.98 4.61
C LEU A 249 1.35 -13.94 3.47
N TRP A 250 1.48 -12.80 2.78
CA TRP A 250 2.46 -12.63 1.72
C TRP A 250 3.90 -12.73 2.22
N PHE A 251 4.21 -12.20 3.39
CA PHE A 251 5.53 -12.33 3.98
C PHE A 251 5.88 -13.80 4.27
N ALA A 252 4.95 -14.57 4.83
CA ALA A 252 5.12 -16.01 5.02
C ALA A 252 5.35 -16.74 3.68
N ILE A 253 4.63 -16.36 2.62
CA ILE A 253 4.82 -16.92 1.27
C ILE A 253 6.21 -16.57 0.70
N ILE A 254 6.68 -15.33 0.90
CA ILE A 254 8.02 -14.89 0.47
C ILE A 254 9.09 -15.73 1.15
N LEU A 255 9.02 -15.88 2.48
CA LEU A 255 9.99 -16.68 3.25
C LEU A 255 10.00 -18.14 2.76
N ARG A 256 8.83 -18.77 2.60
CA ARG A 256 8.73 -20.16 2.11
C ARG A 256 9.31 -20.33 0.70
N LYS A 257 9.09 -19.37 -0.20
CA LYS A 257 9.62 -19.44 -1.57
C LYS A 257 11.13 -19.26 -1.59
N LEU A 258 11.68 -18.36 -0.78
CA LEU A 258 13.12 -18.11 -0.72
C LEU A 258 13.88 -19.29 -0.10
N THR A 259 13.36 -19.89 0.98
CA THR A 259 13.99 -21.08 1.56
C THR A 259 14.02 -22.23 0.56
N SER A 260 12.89 -22.54 -0.10
CA SER A 260 12.85 -23.61 -1.10
C SER A 260 13.84 -23.40 -2.27
N HIS A 261 13.94 -22.18 -2.82
CA HIS A 261 14.90 -21.91 -3.91
C HIS A 261 16.35 -22.01 -3.46
N TYR A 262 16.66 -21.59 -2.23
CA TYR A 262 18.00 -21.69 -1.68
C TYR A 262 18.43 -23.16 -1.55
N TYR A 263 17.54 -24.03 -1.03
CA TYR A 263 17.80 -25.47 -0.93
C TYR A 263 18.07 -26.11 -2.31
N TYR A 264 17.20 -25.89 -3.30
CA TYR A 264 17.38 -26.47 -4.64
C TYR A 264 18.66 -25.99 -5.33
N TYR A 265 19.02 -24.72 -5.17
CA TYR A 265 20.19 -24.15 -5.84
C TYR A 265 21.52 -24.67 -5.26
N TYR A 266 21.61 -24.79 -3.93
CA TYR A 266 22.81 -25.31 -3.27
C TYR A 266 23.00 -26.81 -3.51
N ASP A 267 21.91 -27.58 -3.53
CA ASP A 267 21.99 -29.02 -3.79
C ASP A 267 22.46 -29.30 -5.23
N ALA A 268 21.96 -28.55 -6.21
CA ALA A 268 22.41 -28.65 -7.61
C ALA A 268 23.87 -28.23 -7.81
N LYS A 269 24.39 -27.24 -7.06
CA LYS A 269 25.81 -26.90 -7.07
C LYS A 269 26.66 -27.99 -6.42
N ARG A 270 26.20 -28.56 -5.31
CA ARG A 270 26.89 -29.66 -4.61
C ARG A 270 27.00 -30.90 -5.49
N GLN A 271 25.94 -31.27 -6.20
CA GLN A 271 25.92 -32.40 -7.13
C GLN A 271 26.85 -32.23 -8.34
N LYS A 272 27.20 -31.00 -8.74
CA LYS A 272 28.16 -30.74 -9.82
C LYS A 272 29.61 -30.69 -9.35
N ALA A 273 29.83 -30.59 -8.04
CA ALA A 273 31.14 -30.53 -7.42
C ALA A 273 31.62 -31.91 -6.91
N LEU A 274 30.74 -32.90 -6.92
CA LEU A 274 31.01 -34.32 -6.67
C LEU A 274 31.11 -35.05 -8.01
#